data_AF-A0A5J5CG10-F1
#
_entry.id   AF-A0A5J5CG10-F1
#
_cell.length_a   1.000
_cell.length_b   1.000
_cell.length_c   1.000
_cell.angle_alpha   90.00
_cell.angle_beta   90.00
_cell.angle_gamma   90.00
#
_symmetry.space_group_name_H-M   'P 1'
#
loop_
_entity.id
_entity.type
_entity.pdbx_description
1 polymer ?
#
loop_
_entity_poly.entity_id
_entity_poly.type
_entity_poly.pdbx_seq_one_letter_code
_entity_poly.pdbx_strand_id
1 'polypeptide(L)'
;VHKLDGSTWDSVSVVPIDIADRSQVSNADYKPDEDPATFKSAKTGRGPLGPTWKKELVSNADCPRMCAYKLVTVKFKWWGLQTKVESFIHE
;
A
#
# COMPACT_ATOMS: atom_id res chain seq x y z
N VAL A 1 -7.07 -10.69 9.89
CA VAL A 1 -7.70 -9.47 10.47
C VAL A 1 -9.18 -9.32 10.13
N HIS A 2 -9.61 -9.57 8.89
CA HIS A 2 -11.02 -9.44 8.47
C HIS A 2 -11.90 -10.67 8.75
N LYS A 3 -11.32 -11.76 9.27
CA LYS A 3 -12.03 -12.98 9.70
C LYS A 3 -12.90 -13.62 8.59
N LEU A 4 -12.39 -13.65 7.35
CA LEU A 4 -13.01 -14.39 6.26
C LEU A 4 -12.98 -15.90 6.55
N ASP A 5 -13.93 -16.64 5.99
CA ASP A 5 -13.85 -18.09 5.95
C ASP A 5 -12.67 -18.54 5.08
N GLY A 6 -12.22 -19.78 5.26
CA GLY A 6 -11.05 -20.30 4.56
C GLY A 6 -11.18 -20.24 3.04
N SER A 7 -12.34 -20.61 2.50
CA SER A 7 -12.55 -20.69 1.05
C SER A 7 -12.52 -19.31 0.39
N THR A 8 -13.11 -18.30 1.04
CA THR A 8 -13.02 -16.92 0.55
C THR A 8 -11.57 -16.42 0.67
N TRP A 9 -10.91 -16.67 1.80
CA TRP A 9 -9.53 -16.22 2.03
C TRP A 9 -8.53 -16.78 1.01
N ASP A 10 -8.69 -18.03 0.60
CA ASP A 10 -7.81 -18.67 -0.40
C ASP A 10 -7.84 -17.96 -1.76
N SER A 11 -8.90 -17.20 -2.06
CA SER A 11 -9.02 -16.40 -3.29
C SER A 11 -8.50 -14.95 -3.15
N VAL A 12 -8.10 -14.53 -1.94
CA VAL A 12 -7.63 -13.16 -1.69
C VAL A 12 -6.15 -13.03 -2.03
N SER A 13 -5.82 -12.12 -2.95
CA SER A 13 -4.44 -11.68 -3.17
C SER A 13 -4.03 -10.63 -2.13
N VAL A 14 -2.86 -10.79 -1.52
CA VAL A 14 -2.27 -9.83 -0.59
C VAL A 14 -1.23 -8.98 -1.32
N VAL A 15 -1.51 -7.69 -1.46
CA VAL A 15 -0.62 -6.73 -2.15
C VAL A 15 -0.05 -5.74 -1.13
N PRO A 16 1.25 -5.81 -0.79
CA PRO A 16 1.90 -4.81 0.05
C PRO A 16 2.11 -3.50 -0.72
N ILE A 17 1.76 -2.37 -0.12
CA ILE A 17 2.09 -1.03 -0.63
C ILE A 17 3.24 -0.47 0.21
N ASP A 18 4.33 -0.06 -0.45
CA ASP A 18 5.46 0.62 0.19
C ASP A 18 5.50 2.08 -0.23
N ILE A 19 5.13 2.97 0.70
CA ILE A 19 5.06 4.41 0.45
C ILE A 19 6.43 5.05 0.14
N ALA A 20 7.53 4.37 0.42
CA ALA A 20 8.88 4.86 0.11
C ALA A 20 9.45 4.26 -1.19
N ASP A 21 8.73 3.35 -1.84
CA ASP A 21 9.18 2.69 -3.07
C ASP A 21 8.74 3.48 -4.30
N ARG A 22 9.70 4.20 -4.90
CA ARG A 22 9.46 5.00 -6.11
C ARG A 22 8.92 4.18 -7.28
N SER A 23 9.19 2.88 -7.35
CA SER A 23 8.73 2.03 -8.46
C SER A 23 7.23 1.75 -8.43
N GLN A 24 6.55 1.95 -7.29
CA GLN A 24 5.11 1.77 -7.13
C GLN A 24 4.30 3.02 -7.50
N VAL A 25 4.97 4.11 -7.87
CA VAL A 25 4.33 5.36 -8.28
C VAL A 25 4.55 5.56 -9.78
N SER A 26 3.48 5.80 -10.53
CA SER A 26 3.60 6.10 -11.95
C SER A 26 4.41 7.38 -12.17
N ASN A 27 5.06 7.51 -13.33
CA ASN A 27 5.78 8.75 -13.65
C ASN A 27 4.86 9.97 -13.79
N ALA A 28 3.59 9.76 -14.13
CA ALA A 28 2.61 10.83 -14.27
C ALA A 28 2.14 11.36 -12.90
N ASP A 29 2.09 10.49 -11.89
CA ASP A 29 1.61 10.85 -10.55
C ASP A 29 2.73 11.34 -9.62
N TYR A 30 3.99 11.09 -9.96
CA TYR A 30 5.11 11.45 -9.09
C TYR A 30 5.27 12.96 -8.93
N LYS A 31 5.26 13.41 -7.67
CA LYS A 31 5.64 14.77 -7.27
C LYS A 31 6.74 14.72 -6.22
N PRO A 32 7.89 15.40 -6.43
CA PRO A 32 9.00 15.37 -5.47
C PRO A 32 8.63 15.84 -4.06
N ASP A 33 7.69 16.78 -3.93
CA ASP A 33 7.22 17.33 -2.66
C ASP A 33 6.23 16.42 -1.92
N GLU A 34 5.75 15.35 -2.57
CA GLU A 34 4.89 14.32 -1.99
C GLU A 34 5.67 13.01 -1.70
N ASP A 35 6.98 12.98 -1.93
CA ASP A 35 7.83 11.77 -1.84
C ASP A 35 8.34 11.50 -0.39
N PRO A 36 7.86 10.44 0.29
CA PRO A 36 8.29 10.11 1.65
C PRO A 36 9.77 9.71 1.77
N ALA A 37 10.41 9.29 0.67
CA ALA A 37 11.82 8.94 0.65
C ALA A 37 12.74 10.17 0.66
N THR A 38 12.18 11.37 0.44
CA THR A 38 12.93 12.63 0.51
C THR A 38 12.40 13.59 1.59
N PHE A 39 11.13 13.42 1.98
CA PHE A 39 10.48 14.25 2.99
C PHE A 39 11.01 14.01 4.41
N LYS A 40 11.26 15.10 5.15
CA LYS A 40 11.54 15.08 6.59
C LYS A 40 10.65 16.07 7.33
N SER A 41 9.92 15.57 8.33
CA SER A 41 9.06 16.40 9.17
C SER A 41 9.90 17.30 10.09
N ALA A 42 9.74 18.62 9.98
CA ALA A 42 10.42 19.58 10.85
C ALA A 42 9.97 19.48 12.32
N LYS A 43 8.72 19.05 12.57
CA LYS A 43 8.15 18.99 13.93
C LYS A 43 8.47 17.69 14.67
N THR A 44 8.50 16.58 13.96
CA THR A 44 8.64 15.24 14.56
C THR A 44 9.96 14.57 14.24
N GLY A 45 10.74 15.12 13.30
CA GLY A 45 12.00 14.54 12.83
C GLY A 45 11.87 13.24 12.03
N ARG A 46 10.65 12.72 11.82
CA ARG A 46 10.41 11.51 11.04
C ARG A 46 10.75 11.72 9.56
N GLY A 47 11.23 10.65 8.93
CA GLY A 47 11.72 10.66 7.56
C GLY A 47 13.14 11.26 7.44
N PRO A 48 13.76 11.19 6.25
CA PRO A 48 13.27 10.49 5.07
C PRO A 48 13.17 8.97 5.24
N LEU A 49 12.27 8.33 4.50
CA LEU A 49 12.10 6.87 4.52
C LEU A 49 13.02 6.23 3.46
N GLY A 50 14.19 5.74 3.88
CA GLY A 50 15.09 5.01 2.98
C GLY A 50 14.60 3.59 2.65
N PRO A 51 15.28 2.84 1.76
CA PRO A 51 14.89 1.49 1.35
C PRO A 51 14.74 0.48 2.51
N THR A 52 15.40 0.74 3.64
CA THR A 52 15.38 -0.09 4.85
C THR A 52 14.45 0.42 5.95
N TRP A 53 13.65 1.47 5.68
CA TRP A 53 12.84 2.16 6.69
C TRP A 53 11.95 1.21 7.51
N LYS A 54 11.37 0.17 6.88
CA LYS A 54 10.53 -0.82 7.57
C LYS A 54 11.29 -1.58 8.66
N LYS A 55 12.56 -1.92 8.42
CA LYS A 55 13.43 -2.59 9.42
C LYS A 55 13.83 -1.63 10.53
N GLU A 56 14.18 -0.40 10.18
CA GLU A 56 14.53 0.66 11.13
C GLU A 56 13.37 1.00 12.07
N LEU A 57 12.15 1.08 11.52
CA LEU A 57 10.91 1.26 12.26
C LEU A 57 10.64 0.12 13.25
N VAL A 58 11.09 -1.11 12.93
CA VAL A 58 10.98 -2.25 13.84
C VAL A 58 11.97 -2.14 14.99
N SER A 59 13.18 -1.66 14.72
CA SER A 59 14.24 -1.49 15.72
C SER A 59 14.06 -0.27 16.63
N ASN A 60 13.25 0.72 16.22
CA ASN A 60 13.03 1.94 16.99
C ASN A 60 11.68 1.91 17.74
N ALA A 61 11.74 1.73 19.05
CA ALA A 61 10.55 1.66 19.92
C ALA A 61 9.81 3.01 20.03
N ASP A 62 10.51 4.13 19.89
CA ASP A 62 9.93 5.48 20.02
C ASP A 62 9.22 5.95 18.75
N CYS A 63 9.41 5.24 17.64
CA CYS A 63 8.74 5.55 16.39
C CYS A 63 7.42 4.76 16.27
N PRO A 64 6.25 5.41 16.42
CA PRO A 64 4.97 4.71 16.35
C PRO A 64 4.72 4.21 14.93
N ARG A 65 4.01 3.08 14.85
CA ARG A 65 3.74 2.38 13.60
C ARG A 65 2.38 1.71 13.63
N MET A 66 1.81 1.54 12.44
CA MET A 66 0.57 0.82 12.22
C MET A 66 0.58 0.18 10.83
N CYS A 67 -0.39 -0.66 10.56
CA CYS A 67 -0.65 -1.21 9.24
C CYS A 67 -2.14 -1.08 8.93
N ALA A 68 -2.48 -0.58 7.74
CA ALA A 68 -3.86 -0.53 7.27
C ALA A 68 -4.13 -1.76 6.38
N TYR A 69 -4.90 -2.71 6.92
CA TYR A 69 -5.34 -3.87 6.14
C TYR A 69 -6.65 -3.53 5.43
N LYS A 70 -6.57 -3.06 4.17
CA LYS A 70 -7.75 -2.70 3.37
C LYS A 70 -8.20 -3.91 2.56
N LEU A 71 -9.30 -4.55 2.95
CA LEU A 71 -9.95 -5.57 2.13
C LEU A 71 -10.80 -4.87 1.07
N VAL A 72 -10.48 -5.10 -0.20
CA VAL A 72 -11.20 -4.52 -1.34
C VAL A 72 -11.93 -5.65 -2.06
N THR A 73 -13.22 -5.46 -2.30
CA THR A 73 -14.05 -6.41 -3.07
C THR A 73 -14.70 -5.65 -4.22
N VAL A 74 -14.44 -6.10 -5.43
CA VAL A 74 -15.04 -5.54 -6.65
C VAL A 74 -16.00 -6.57 -7.23
N LYS A 75 -17.15 -6.11 -7.71
CA LYS A 75 -18.15 -6.94 -8.38
C LYS A 75 -18.73 -6.20 -9.56
N PHE A 76 -18.51 -6.70 -10.77
CA PHE A 76 -19.01 -6.12 -12.02
C PHE A 76 -19.62 -7.19 -12.92
N LYS A 77 -20.95 -7.32 -12.91
CA LYS A 77 -21.65 -8.38 -13.63
C LYS A 77 -22.11 -7.91 -15.01
N TRP A 78 -21.21 -8.00 -15.99
CA TRP A 78 -21.52 -7.76 -17.41
C TRP A 78 -20.87 -8.83 -18.28
N TRP A 79 -21.68 -9.52 -19.08
CA TRP A 79 -21.21 -10.54 -20.03
C TRP A 79 -20.13 -9.98 -20.98
N GLY A 80 -18.99 -10.67 -21.06
CA GLY A 80 -17.85 -10.29 -21.89
C GLY A 80 -16.95 -9.18 -21.33
N LEU A 81 -17.33 -8.53 -20.22
CA LEU A 81 -16.56 -7.42 -19.63
C LEU A 81 -16.16 -7.63 -18.15
N GLN A 82 -16.79 -8.58 -17.45
CA GLN A 82 -16.57 -8.81 -16.01
C GLN A 82 -15.10 -8.81 -15.60
N THR A 83 -14.31 -9.78 -16.07
CA THR A 83 -12.91 -9.93 -15.64
C THR A 83 -12.07 -8.69 -15.95
N LYS A 84 -12.23 -8.11 -17.14
CA LYS A 84 -11.43 -6.94 -17.56
C LYS A 84 -11.69 -5.72 -16.67
N VAL A 85 -12.96 -5.47 -16.35
CA VAL A 85 -13.36 -4.32 -15.53
C VAL A 85 -13.03 -4.54 -14.06
N GLU A 86 -13.25 -5.75 -13.53
CA GLU A 86 -12.90 -6.07 -12.14
C GLU A 86 -11.40 -5.92 -11.90
N SER A 87 -10.55 -6.40 -12.83
CA SER A 87 -9.10 -6.19 -12.75
C SER A 87 -8.71 -4.72 -12.88
N PHE A 88 -9.31 -3.98 -13.82
CA PHE A 88 -9.02 -2.55 -14.01
C PHE A 88 -9.36 -1.69 -12.78
N ILE A 89 -10.37 -2.05 -11.98
CA ILE A 89 -10.73 -1.31 -10.76
C ILE A 89 -9.75 -1.60 -9.62
N HIS A 90 -9.09 -2.76 -9.63
CA HIS A 90 -8.14 -3.16 -8.61
C HIS A 90 -6.74 -2.57 -8.81
N GLU A 91 -6.36 -2.32 -10.06
CA GLU A 91 -5.14 -1.60 -10.46
C GLU A 91 -5.27 -0.08 -10.24
#